data_AF-A0A160HYZ4-F1
#
_entry.id   AF-A0A160HYZ4-F1
#
_cell.length_a   1.000
_cell.length_b   1.000
_cell.length_c   1.000
_cell.angle_alpha   90.00
_cell.angle_beta   90.00
_cell.angle_gamma   90.00
#
_symmetry.space_group_name_H-M   'P 1'
#
loop_
_entity.id
_entity.type
_entity.pdbx_description
1 polymer ?
#
loop_
_entity_poly.entity_id
_entity_poly.type
_entity_poly.pdbx_seq_one_letter_code
_entity_poly.pdbx_strand_id
1 'polypeptide(L)' 'MGTRKTLIKSQAGVKLLRIEQLARQQVVQSTWRLSTLRQNQPRSFADEVEAEDAFDMEVIASLTDPVIIDMQRRGLLD' A
#
# COMPACT_ATOMS: atom_id res chain seq x y z
N MET A 1 11.17 -6.71 -19.58
CA MET A 1 9.92 -7.04 -18.87
C MET A 1 9.26 -5.75 -18.45
N GLY A 2 7.96 -5.61 -18.70
CA GLY A 2 7.21 -4.45 -18.22
C GLY A 2 6.69 -4.71 -16.81
N THR A 3 6.49 -3.66 -16.02
CA THR A 3 5.77 -3.76 -14.74
C THR A 3 4.60 -2.80 -14.77
N ARG A 4 3.39 -3.29 -14.55
CA ARG A 4 2.20 -2.47 -14.34
C ARG A 4 1.99 -2.31 -12.84
N LYS A 5 1.77 -1.08 -12.40
CA LYS A 5 1.43 -0.78 -10.99
C LYS A 5 0.02 -0.21 -10.98
N THR A 6 -0.83 -0.78 -10.14
CA THR A 6 -2.22 -0.38 -9.97
C THR A 6 -2.44 -0.05 -8.50
N LEU A 7 -2.99 1.13 -8.21
CA LEU A 7 -3.41 1.48 -6.86
C LEU A 7 -4.72 0.75 -6.56
N ILE A 8 -4.71 -0.06 -5.50
CA ILE A 8 -5.87 -0.84 -5.07
C ILE A 8 -6.66 -0.07 -4.02
N LYS A 9 -5.98 0.35 -2.93
CA LYS A 9 -6.58 1.10 -1.82
C LYS A 9 -5.58 2.14 -1.29
N SER A 10 -6.11 3.22 -0.72
CA SER A 10 -5.32 4.20 0.03
C SER A 10 -6.13 4.82 1.16
N GLN A 11 -5.56 4.90 2.35
CA GLN A 11 -6.21 5.49 3.53
C GLN A 11 -5.18 5.86 4.59
N ALA A 12 -5.35 7.01 5.27
CA ALA A 12 -4.49 7.46 6.37
C ALA A 12 -2.99 7.46 6.02
N GLY A 13 -2.67 7.81 4.77
CA GLY A 13 -1.28 7.78 4.26
C GLY A 13 -0.73 6.38 3.92
N VAL A 14 -1.50 5.32 4.12
CA VAL A 14 -1.18 3.95 3.70
C VAL A 14 -1.69 3.73 2.28
N LYS A 15 -0.90 3.05 1.45
CA LYS A 15 -1.23 2.71 0.05
C LYS A 15 -0.95 1.25 -0.21
N LEU A 16 -1.93 0.55 -0.76
CA LEU A 16 -1.80 -0.81 -1.27
C LEU A 16 -1.75 -0.78 -2.81
N LEU A 17 -0.62 -1.23 -3.36
CA LEU A 17 -0.36 -1.27 -4.79
C LEU A 17 -0.29 -2.72 -5.26
N ARG A 18 -0.96 -3.06 -6.35
CA ARG A 18 -0.73 -4.31 -7.08
C ARG A 18 0.30 -4.07 -8.16
N ILE A 19 1.38 -4.84 -8.12
CA ILE A 19 2.48 -4.81 -9.07
C ILE A 19 2.41 -6.09 -9.90
N GLU A 20 2.04 -5.93 -11.15
CA GLU A 20 1.96 -7.01 -12.13
C GLU A 20 3.21 -6.99 -13.01
N GLN A 21 3.94 -8.10 -13.06
CA GLN A 21 5.02 -8.30 -14.00
C GLN A 21 4.45 -8.80 -15.33
N LEU A 22 4.80 -8.09 -16.40
CA LEU A 22 4.34 -8.35 -17.76
C LEU A 22 5.46 -8.94 -18.61
N ALA A 23 5.18 -10.06 -19.26
CA ALA A 23 5.98 -10.59 -20.36
C ALA A 23 5.11 -10.64 -21.62
N ARG A 24 5.56 -10.03 -22.71
CA ARG A 24 4.82 -9.96 -23.99
C ARG A 24 3.35 -9.53 -23.81
N GLN A 25 3.13 -8.50 -22.99
CA GLN A 25 1.81 -7.93 -22.65
C GLN A 25 0.87 -8.83 -21.82
N GLN A 26 1.31 -10.02 -21.38
CA GLN A 26 0.56 -10.88 -20.47
C GLN A 26 1.10 -10.78 -19.05
N VAL A 27 0.21 -10.84 -18.06
CA VAL A 27 0.57 -10.89 -16.63
C VAL A 27 1.16 -12.27 -16.33
N VAL A 28 2.41 -12.28 -15.88
CA VAL A 28 3.14 -13.50 -15.50
C VAL A 28 3.19 -13.67 -13.99
N GLN A 29 3.25 -12.55 -13.26
CA GLN A 29 3.29 -12.56 -11.80
C GLN A 29 2.56 -11.33 -11.26
N SER A 30 1.81 -11.51 -10.17
CA SER A 30 1.26 -10.42 -9.38
C SER A 30 1.92 -10.43 -8.01
N THR A 31 2.26 -9.24 -7.52
CA THR A 31 2.75 -9.01 -6.16
C THR A 31 2.04 -7.80 -5.61
N TRP A 32 1.84 -7.74 -4.30
CA TRP A 32 1.21 -6.61 -3.64
C TRP A 32 2.26 -5.87 -2.84
N ARG A 33 2.21 -4.55 -2.84
CA ARG A 33 3.16 -3.69 -2.14
C ARG A 33 2.41 -2.71 -1.27
N LEU A 34 2.70 -2.78 0.02
CA LEU A 34 2.24 -1.85 1.03
C LEU A 34 3.27 -0.73 1.21
N SER A 35 2.82 0.51 1.12
CA SER A 35 3.61 1.70 1.41
C SER A 35 2.89 2.53 2.46
N THR A 36 3.61 3.03 3.45
CA THR A 36 3.05 3.90 4.50
C THR A 36 3.91 5.16 4.64
N LEU A 37 3.33 6.21 5.21
CA LEU A 37 4.05 7.45 5.56
C LEU A 37 4.78 7.33 6.90
N ARG A 38 4.47 6.29 7.68
CA ARG A 38 5.22 5.96 8.90
C ARG A 38 6.63 5.50 8.52
N GLN A 39 7.59 5.65 9.44
CA GLN A 39 8.97 5.15 9.24
C GLN A 39 9.03 3.62 9.33
N ASN A 40 8.38 2.93 8.38
CA ASN A 40 8.41 1.49 8.20
C ASN A 40 8.93 1.17 6.80
N GLN A 41 9.62 0.04 6.67
CA GLN A 41 10.03 -0.43 5.35
C GLN A 41 8.79 -0.84 4.54
N PRO A 42 8.72 -0.50 3.24
CA PRO A 42 7.66 -0.99 2.36
C PRO A 42 7.63 -2.52 2.37
N ARG A 43 6.46 -3.09 2.65
CA ARG A 43 6.27 -4.55 2.68
C ARG A 43 5.75 -5.03 1.33
N SER A 44 6.26 -6.15 0.86
CA SER A 44 5.80 -6.79 -0.38
C SER A 44 5.25 -8.17 -0.06
N PHE A 45 4.12 -8.51 -0.65
CA PHE A 45 3.35 -9.72 -0.39
C PHE A 45 3.12 -10.46 -1.71
N ALA A 46 3.09 -11.78 -1.63
CA ALA A 46 2.80 -12.66 -2.78
C ALA A 46 1.31 -13.04 -2.87
N ASP A 47 0.54 -12.80 -1.81
CA ASP A 47 -0.89 -13.07 -1.73
C ASP A 47 -1.68 -11.78 -1.50
N GLU A 48 -2.87 -11.70 -2.09
CA GLU A 48 -3.74 -10.52 -1.96
C GLU A 48 -4.33 -10.39 -0.56
N VAL A 49 -4.81 -11.49 0.02
CA VAL A 49 -5.48 -11.51 1.32
C VAL A 49 -4.49 -11.11 2.41
N GLU A 50 -3.28 -11.67 2.37
CA GLU A 50 -2.22 -11.29 3.31
C GLU A 50 -1.87 -9.79 3.19
N ALA A 51 -1.89 -9.25 1.98
CA ALA A 51 -1.61 -7.83 1.74
C ALA A 51 -2.75 -6.92 2.22
N GLU A 52 -4.00 -7.35 2.10
CA GLU A 52 -5.17 -6.64 2.62
C GLU A 52 -5.19 -6.65 4.16
N ASP A 53 -4.95 -7.79 4.80
CA ASP A 53 -4.83 -7.89 6.26
C ASP A 53 -3.70 -6.98 6.78
N ALA A 54 -2.55 -6.98 6.10
CA ALA A 54 -1.44 -6.11 6.43
C ALA A 54 -1.75 -4.63 6.21
N PHE A 55 -2.59 -4.30 5.24
CA PHE A 55 -3.06 -2.94 4.99
C PHE A 55 -3.95 -2.45 6.13
N ASP A 56 -4.94 -3.24 6.54
CA ASP A 56 -5.87 -2.84 7.62
C ASP A 56 -5.13 -2.64 8.94
N MET A 57 -4.19 -3.53 9.28
CA MET A 57 -3.33 -3.36 10.46
C MET A 57 -2.50 -2.08 10.41
N GLU A 58 -1.94 -1.74 9.24
CA GLU A 58 -1.13 -0.53 9.07
C GLU A 58 -2.00 0.73 9.11
N VAL A 59 -3.22 0.69 8.58
CA VAL A 59 -4.19 1.80 8.66
C VAL A 59 -4.54 2.08 10.12
N ILE A 60 -4.86 1.05 10.91
CA ILE A 60 -5.13 1.20 12.36
C ILE A 60 -3.93 1.83 13.08
N ALA A 61 -2.72 1.35 12.78
CA ALA A 61 -1.51 1.88 13.37
C ALA A 61 -1.20 3.32 12.90
N SER A 62 -1.62 3.69 11.68
CA SER A 62 -1.45 5.05 11.16
C SER A 62 -2.47 6.02 11.72
N LEU A 63 -3.71 5.59 11.97
CA LEU A 63 -4.74 6.39 12.62
C LEU A 63 -4.44 6.71 14.08
N THR A 64 -3.50 6.00 14.70
CA THR A 64 -3.00 6.29 16.06
C THR A 64 -1.68 7.05 16.07
N ASP A 65 -1.08 7.27 14.90
CA ASP A 65 0.20 7.97 14.77
C ASP A 65 -0.03 9.50 14.83
N PRO A 66 0.58 10.21 15.79
CA PRO A 66 0.33 11.64 15.97
C PRO A 66 0.74 12.48 14.76
N VAL A 67 1.73 12.04 13.96
CA VAL A 67 2.15 12.73 12.75
C VAL A 67 1.08 12.60 11.67
N ILE A 68 0.53 11.39 11.49
CA ILE A 68 -0.55 11.16 10.52
C ILE A 68 -1.82 11.89 10.93
N ILE A 69 -2.17 11.87 12.22
CA ILE A 69 -3.32 12.61 12.75
C ILE A 69 -3.16 14.12 12.52
N ASP A 70 -1.97 14.68 12.77
CA ASP A 70 -1.69 16.10 12.49
C ASP A 70 -1.79 16.41 10.99
N MET A 71 -1.29 15.52 10.12
CA MET A 71 -1.42 15.66 8.67
C MET A 71 -2.89 15.60 8.19
N GLN A 72 -3.71 14.68 8.73
CA GLN A 72 -5.15 14.61 8.45
C GLN A 72 -5.87 15.87 8.93
N ARG A 73 -5.56 16.37 10.14
CA ARG A 73 -6.14 17.62 10.67
C ARG A 73 -5.80 18.84 9.81
N ARG A 74 -4.64 18.82 9.16
CA ARG A 74 -4.20 19.86 8.21
C ARG A 74 -4.78 19.69 6.80
N GLY A 75 -5.56 18.63 6.54
CA GLY A 75 -6.14 18.33 5.24
C GLY A 75 -5.12 17.85 4.21
N LEU A 76 -3.98 17.31 4.64
CA LEU A 76 -2.92 16.81 3.77
C LEU A 76 -3.10 15.33 3.38
N LEU A 77 -4.00 14.62 4.08
CA LEU A 77 -4.32 13.21 3.90
C LEU A 77 -5.82 12.99 4.09
N ASP A 78 -6.38 12.04 3.33
CA ASP A 78 -7.67 11.40 3.58
C ASP A 78 -7.52 10.23 4.57
#